data_AF-A0A0F7VX25-F1
#
_entry.id   AF-A0A0F7VX25-F1
#
_cell.length_a   1.000
_cell.length_b   1.000
_cell.length_c   1.000
_cell.angle_alpha   90.00
_cell.angle_beta   90.00
_cell.angle_gamma   90.00
#
_symmetry.space_group_name_H-M   'P 1'
#
loop_
_entity.id
_entity.type
_entity.pdbx_description
1 polymer ?
#
loop_
_entity_poly.entity_id
_entity_poly.type
_entity_poly.pdbx_seq_one_letter_code
_entity_poly.pdbx_strand_id
1 'polypeptide(L)'
;MDLMDSDSVSAVVGAVCTLLGVVLGALGTLGAARVQLRGAIAQADAVLAQADTTYRAALDQAHAAQRAVHEQWRREIRRDAYAAFVAALDRLEELVSRPELLEDDSGGEPDSLTLATRAVRATHAVVELEGPESLALLAHTARERGLTACDHARRLAPRAGALRVLGAATDGGPAGGAEESSPAALARAAHRALTRLREAAFHLDAGRVDQAAFDAARQRAADSLDACGLLTPGQRRALLGDPSWEGALRAGSEHADALTRLTAARTDFVAAARALLDTAGAAPDAPAPPRHPRRP
;
A
#
# COMPACT_ATOMS: atom_id res chain seq x y z
N MET A 1 16.76 122.23 35.47
CA MET A 1 17.90 121.42 34.99
C MET A 1 17.66 120.02 35.54
N ASP A 2 17.56 119.08 34.61
CA ASP A 2 16.93 117.76 34.65
C ASP A 2 17.08 116.90 35.90
N LEU A 3 15.93 116.48 36.44
CA LEU A 3 15.75 115.30 37.30
C LEU A 3 14.75 114.40 36.56
N MET A 4 15.26 113.70 35.55
CA MET A 4 14.57 112.63 34.83
C MET A 4 15.55 111.46 34.68
N ASP A 5 15.04 110.24 34.80
CA ASP A 5 15.62 108.98 34.33
C ASP A 5 16.75 108.30 35.13
N SER A 6 16.42 107.77 36.31
CA SER A 6 17.13 106.60 36.88
C SER A 6 16.21 105.39 37.13
N ASP A 7 14.90 105.60 37.33
CA ASP A 7 13.91 104.52 37.48
C ASP A 7 13.39 103.94 36.15
N SER A 8 13.55 104.66 35.03
CA SER A 8 13.20 104.15 33.70
C SER A 8 14.23 103.15 33.16
N VAL A 9 15.50 103.33 33.52
CA VAL A 9 16.60 102.47 33.04
C VAL A 9 16.55 101.08 33.66
N SER A 10 16.14 100.95 34.94
CA SER A 10 16.02 99.65 35.62
C SER A 10 14.82 98.83 35.13
N ALA A 11 13.70 99.49 34.81
CA ALA A 11 12.52 98.86 34.23
C ALA A 11 12.76 98.37 32.79
N VAL A 12 13.51 99.14 31.99
CA VAL A 12 13.88 98.77 30.60
C VAL A 12 14.87 97.60 30.60
N VAL A 13 15.83 97.56 31.52
CA VAL A 13 16.80 96.44 31.61
C VAL A 13 16.11 95.14 32.07
N GLY A 14 15.16 95.21 33.01
CA GLY A 14 14.36 94.06 33.45
C GLY A 14 13.43 93.49 32.35
N ALA A 15 12.80 94.37 31.56
CA ALA A 15 11.96 93.99 30.42
C ALA A 15 12.76 93.36 29.27
N VAL A 16 13.99 93.83 29.02
CA VAL A 16 14.88 93.26 27.99
C VAL A 16 15.41 91.89 28.42
N CYS A 17 15.79 91.71 29.70
CA CYS A 17 16.26 90.42 30.20
C CYS A 17 15.16 89.34 30.20
N THR A 18 13.91 89.71 30.47
CA THR A 18 12.77 88.78 30.41
C THR A 18 12.37 88.42 28.98
N LEU A 19 12.39 89.39 28.04
CA LEU A 19 12.18 89.11 26.61
C LEU A 19 13.31 88.23 26.01
N LEU A 20 14.57 88.47 26.37
CA LEU A 20 15.69 87.64 25.93
C LEU A 20 15.57 86.21 26.47
N GLY A 21 15.15 86.05 27.72
CA GLY A 21 14.90 84.75 28.35
C GLY A 21 13.76 83.96 27.67
N VAL A 22 12.68 84.63 27.27
CA VAL A 22 11.55 84.01 26.56
C VAL A 22 11.93 83.60 25.13
N VAL A 23 12.74 84.40 24.41
CA VAL A 23 13.19 84.07 23.05
C VAL A 23 14.22 82.93 23.05
N LEU A 24 15.18 82.93 23.98
CA LEU A 24 16.12 81.82 24.14
C LEU A 24 15.44 80.54 24.63
N GLY A 25 14.44 80.66 25.50
CA GLY A 25 13.58 79.56 25.92
C GLY A 25 12.76 78.97 24.77
N ALA A 26 12.17 79.81 23.91
CA ALA A 26 11.40 79.38 22.74
C ALA A 26 12.26 78.70 21.65
N LEU A 27 13.51 79.15 21.46
CA LEU A 27 14.46 78.50 20.55
C LEU A 27 14.98 77.17 21.12
N GLY A 28 15.19 77.10 22.44
CA GLY A 28 15.51 75.86 23.15
C GLY A 28 14.40 74.81 23.06
N THR A 29 13.13 75.22 23.21
CA THR A 29 11.98 74.31 23.07
C THR A 29 11.75 73.87 21.63
N LEU A 30 11.97 74.73 20.62
CA LEU A 30 11.94 74.34 19.21
C LEU A 30 13.07 73.38 18.83
N GLY A 31 14.27 73.56 19.40
CA GLY A 31 15.40 72.65 19.25
C GLY A 31 15.10 71.27 19.86
N ALA A 32 14.58 71.26 21.09
CA ALA A 32 14.16 70.04 21.79
C ALA A 32 13.03 69.31 21.03
N ALA A 33 12.02 70.04 20.53
CA ALA A 33 10.93 69.47 19.74
C ALA A 33 11.43 68.83 18.43
N ARG A 34 12.42 69.43 17.74
CA ARG A 34 13.02 68.83 16.53
C ARG A 34 13.83 67.57 16.83
N VAL A 35 14.58 67.56 17.94
CA VAL A 35 15.33 66.37 18.35
C VAL A 35 14.37 65.25 18.77
N GLN A 36 13.28 65.59 19.45
CA GLN A 36 12.25 64.64 19.88
C GLN A 36 11.46 64.07 18.69
N LEU A 37 11.16 64.89 17.67
CA LEU A 37 10.57 64.43 16.39
C LEU A 37 11.51 63.50 15.63
N ARG A 38 12.81 63.81 15.56
CA ARG A 38 13.80 62.92 14.92
C ARG A 38 13.97 61.61 15.66
N GLY A 39 13.95 61.63 17.00
CA GLY A 39 13.95 60.42 17.82
C GLY A 39 12.70 59.58 17.60
N ALA A 40 11.52 60.21 17.52
CA ALA A 40 10.26 59.52 17.25
C ALA A 40 10.22 58.88 15.84
N ILE A 41 10.76 59.55 14.82
CA ILE A 41 10.86 59.00 13.46
C ILE A 41 11.83 57.81 13.43
N ALA A 42 13.02 57.94 14.03
CA ALA A 42 13.99 56.84 14.08
C ALA A 42 13.46 55.62 14.86
N GLN A 43 12.67 55.84 15.92
CA GLN A 43 11.99 54.77 16.64
C GLN A 43 10.88 54.12 15.82
N ALA A 44 10.12 54.90 15.05
CA ALA A 44 9.11 54.37 14.13
C ALA A 44 9.74 53.50 13.03
N ASP A 45 10.85 53.93 12.42
CA ASP A 45 11.57 53.15 11.42
C ASP A 45 12.13 51.84 12.01
N ALA A 46 12.67 51.88 13.23
CA ALA A 46 13.14 50.69 13.92
C ALA A 46 12.01 49.70 14.23
N VAL A 47 10.84 50.19 14.63
CA VAL A 47 9.64 49.36 14.87
C VAL A 47 9.13 48.74 13.57
N LEU A 48 9.11 49.49 12.46
CA LEU A 48 8.71 48.96 11.16
C LEU A 48 9.68 47.88 10.66
N ALA A 49 11.00 48.08 10.83
CA ALA A 49 12.00 47.07 10.50
C ALA A 49 11.86 45.80 11.36
N GLN A 50 11.55 45.95 12.66
CA GLN A 50 11.28 44.81 13.54
C GLN A 50 9.98 44.08 13.16
N ALA A 51 8.94 44.82 12.76
CA ALA A 51 7.69 44.24 12.30
C ALA A 51 7.88 43.46 10.98
N ASP A 52 8.62 44.00 10.01
CA ASP A 52 8.93 43.35 8.73
C ASP A 52 9.74 42.06 8.93
N THR A 53 10.75 42.09 9.81
CA THR A 53 11.53 40.88 10.15
C THR A 53 10.69 39.83 10.88
N THR A 54 9.84 40.23 11.82
CA THR A 54 8.91 39.32 12.51
C THR A 54 7.90 38.72 11.55
N TYR A 55 7.38 39.51 10.62
CA TYR A 55 6.44 39.05 9.59
C TYR A 55 7.09 38.03 8.65
N ARG A 56 8.30 38.30 8.15
CA ARG A 56 9.06 37.32 7.34
C ARG A 56 9.34 36.03 8.11
N ALA A 57 9.78 36.11 9.36
CA ALA A 57 10.00 34.94 10.20
C ALA A 57 8.72 34.12 10.42
N ALA A 58 7.59 34.78 10.62
CA ALA A 58 6.29 34.12 10.76
C ALA A 58 5.85 33.44 9.45
N LEU A 59 6.08 34.07 8.29
CA LEU A 59 5.82 33.46 6.97
C LEU A 59 6.72 32.25 6.73
N ASP A 60 8.01 32.35 7.02
CA ASP A 60 8.95 31.23 6.88
C ASP A 60 8.57 30.05 7.78
N GLN A 61 8.15 30.34 9.02
CA GLN A 61 7.63 29.34 9.94
C GLN A 61 6.34 28.70 9.43
N ALA A 62 5.41 29.49 8.88
CA ALA A 62 4.17 28.98 8.28
C ALA A 62 4.45 28.07 7.07
N HIS A 63 5.37 28.47 6.18
CA HIS A 63 5.79 27.65 5.04
C HIS A 63 6.52 26.37 5.47
N ALA A 64 7.34 26.42 6.51
CA ALA A 64 7.98 25.24 7.09
C ALA A 64 6.94 24.28 7.69
N ALA A 65 5.97 24.79 8.44
CA ALA A 65 4.89 24.00 9.01
C ALA A 65 4.02 23.35 7.92
N GLN A 66 3.65 24.10 6.88
CA GLN A 66 2.86 23.58 5.77
C GLN A 66 3.60 22.44 5.03
N ARG A 67 4.91 22.59 4.79
CA ARG A 67 5.73 21.53 4.19
C ARG A 67 5.80 20.29 5.06
N ALA A 68 5.99 20.45 6.38
CA ALA A 68 6.01 19.33 7.31
C ALA A 68 4.67 18.56 7.34
N VAL A 69 3.54 19.27 7.36
CA VAL A 69 2.20 18.67 7.29
C VAL A 69 2.00 17.92 5.97
N HIS A 70 2.37 18.53 4.84
CA HIS A 70 2.24 17.90 3.54
C HIS A 70 3.12 16.64 3.41
N GLU A 71 4.33 16.66 3.96
CA GLU A 71 5.20 15.48 4.01
C GLU A 71 4.63 14.37 4.89
N GLN A 72 4.07 14.70 6.06
CA GLN A 72 3.41 13.72 6.92
C GLN A 72 2.22 13.07 6.19
N TRP A 73 1.37 13.88 5.56
CA TRP A 73 0.23 13.39 4.79
C TRP A 73 0.65 12.42 3.67
N ARG A 74 1.71 12.74 2.91
CA ARG A 74 2.28 11.83 1.90
C ARG A 74 2.86 10.54 2.49
N ARG A 75 3.34 10.55 3.73
CA ARG A 75 3.81 9.32 4.41
C ARG A 75 2.63 8.44 4.79
N GLU A 76 1.55 9.02 5.30
CA GLU A 76 0.31 8.30 5.66
C GLU A 76 -0.31 7.64 4.43
N ILE A 77 -0.49 8.38 3.33
CA ILE A 77 -1.01 7.83 2.06
C ILE A 77 -0.17 6.64 1.57
N ARG A 78 1.17 6.80 1.54
CA ARG A 78 2.06 5.71 1.11
C ARG A 78 1.94 4.49 2.00
N ARG A 79 1.90 4.67 3.33
CA ARG A 79 1.73 3.58 4.28
C ARG A 79 0.42 2.83 4.04
N ASP A 80 -0.68 3.54 3.84
CA ASP A 80 -2.00 2.96 3.59
C ASP A 80 -2.04 2.21 2.25
N ALA A 81 -1.45 2.79 1.20
CA ALA A 81 -1.33 2.15 -0.11
C ALA A 81 -0.53 0.83 -0.03
N TYR A 82 0.62 0.84 0.66
CA TYR A 82 1.45 -0.36 0.80
C TYR A 82 0.74 -1.43 1.64
N ALA A 83 0.07 -1.05 2.72
CA ALA A 83 -0.69 -1.97 3.56
C ALA A 83 -1.85 -2.61 2.78
N ALA A 84 -2.60 -1.81 2.01
CA ALA A 84 -3.69 -2.31 1.18
C ALA A 84 -3.21 -3.28 0.10
N PHE A 85 -2.08 -3.00 -0.54
CA PHE A 85 -1.49 -3.89 -1.54
C PHE A 85 -1.04 -5.23 -0.94
N VAL A 86 -0.39 -5.21 0.23
CA VAL A 86 0.00 -6.45 0.94
C VAL A 86 -1.23 -7.26 1.35
N ALA A 87 -2.28 -6.61 1.90
CA ALA A 87 -3.51 -7.30 2.27
C ALA A 87 -4.21 -7.94 1.05
N ALA A 88 -4.19 -7.27 -0.10
CA ALA A 88 -4.72 -7.83 -1.34
C ALA A 88 -3.91 -9.05 -1.82
N LEU A 89 -2.57 -9.00 -1.72
CA LEU A 89 -1.71 -10.15 -2.02
C LEU A 89 -1.93 -11.31 -1.05
N ASP A 90 -2.09 -11.04 0.24
CA ASP A 90 -2.38 -12.07 1.26
C ASP A 90 -3.68 -12.80 0.97
N ARG A 91 -4.73 -12.03 0.62
CA ARG A 91 -6.01 -12.62 0.24
C ARG A 91 -5.91 -13.44 -1.04
N LEU A 92 -5.11 -12.98 -2.00
CA LEU A 92 -4.86 -13.72 -3.24
C LEU A 92 -4.15 -15.04 -2.94
N GLU A 93 -3.05 -15.00 -2.18
CA GLU A 93 -2.24 -16.15 -1.76
C GLU A 93 -3.09 -17.19 -1.02
N GLU A 94 -3.94 -16.76 -0.09
CA GLU A 94 -4.88 -17.64 0.62
C GLU A 94 -5.78 -18.41 -0.35
N LEU A 95 -6.39 -17.73 -1.32
CA LEU A 95 -7.28 -18.36 -2.31
C LEU A 95 -6.51 -19.30 -3.25
N VAL A 96 -5.36 -18.86 -3.77
CA VAL A 96 -4.60 -19.68 -4.72
C VAL A 96 -3.94 -20.88 -4.06
N SER A 97 -3.65 -20.84 -2.75
CA SER A 97 -3.07 -21.97 -2.02
C SER A 97 -4.02 -23.17 -1.87
N ARG A 98 -5.32 -22.97 -2.13
CA ARG A 98 -6.38 -23.98 -1.95
C ARG A 98 -7.22 -24.10 -3.23
N PRO A 99 -6.64 -24.55 -4.35
CA PRO A 99 -7.32 -24.64 -5.63
C PRO A 99 -8.59 -25.52 -5.58
N GLU A 100 -8.66 -26.49 -4.67
CA GLU A 100 -9.83 -27.35 -4.44
C GLU A 100 -11.06 -26.66 -3.82
N LEU A 101 -10.88 -25.43 -3.33
CA LEU A 101 -11.93 -24.58 -2.80
C LEU A 101 -12.38 -23.49 -3.79
N LEU A 102 -11.68 -23.33 -4.91
CA LEU A 102 -12.11 -22.38 -5.93
C LEU A 102 -13.42 -22.88 -6.54
N GLU A 103 -14.45 -22.04 -6.47
CA GLU A 103 -15.79 -22.36 -6.95
C GLU A 103 -15.80 -22.50 -8.47
N ASP A 104 -16.59 -23.46 -8.98
CA ASP A 104 -16.87 -23.57 -10.40
C ASP A 104 -17.89 -22.45 -10.73
N ASP A 105 -17.53 -21.55 -11.64
CA ASP A 105 -18.07 -20.20 -12.00
C ASP A 105 -19.56 -20.20 -12.47
N SER A 106 -20.38 -21.06 -11.89
CA SER A 106 -21.73 -21.43 -12.33
C SER A 106 -22.84 -20.60 -11.66
N GLY A 107 -22.50 -19.78 -10.66
CA GLY A 107 -23.45 -19.01 -9.84
C GLY A 107 -23.73 -17.56 -10.26
N GLY A 108 -23.01 -17.01 -11.26
CA GLY A 108 -23.21 -15.63 -11.72
C GLY A 108 -22.71 -14.52 -10.77
N GLU A 109 -22.40 -14.83 -9.51
CA GLU A 109 -21.62 -13.95 -8.64
C GLU A 109 -20.14 -13.92 -9.08
N PRO A 110 -19.46 -12.77 -9.00
CA PRO A 110 -18.07 -12.67 -9.40
C PRO A 110 -17.21 -13.56 -8.50
N ASP A 111 -16.59 -14.57 -9.10
CA ASP A 111 -15.63 -15.49 -8.47
C ASP A 111 -14.68 -14.74 -7.51
N SER A 112 -14.58 -15.23 -6.29
CA SER A 112 -13.72 -14.68 -5.23
C SER A 112 -12.28 -14.43 -5.69
N LEU A 113 -11.75 -15.28 -6.56
CA LEU A 113 -10.42 -15.11 -7.14
C LEU A 113 -10.36 -13.96 -8.15
N THR A 114 -11.42 -13.73 -8.90
CA THR A 114 -11.57 -12.55 -9.77
C THR A 114 -11.62 -11.27 -8.96
N LEU A 115 -12.36 -11.25 -7.85
CA LEU A 115 -12.40 -10.10 -6.94
C LEU A 115 -11.03 -9.82 -6.31
N ALA A 116 -10.33 -10.85 -5.82
CA ALA A 116 -8.97 -10.72 -5.28
C ALA A 116 -7.98 -10.21 -6.33
N THR A 117 -8.05 -10.74 -7.56
CA THR A 117 -7.24 -10.28 -8.69
C THR A 117 -7.48 -8.79 -9.00
N ARG A 118 -8.74 -8.36 -8.99
CA ARG A 118 -9.11 -6.95 -9.18
C ARG A 118 -8.58 -6.07 -8.04
N ALA A 119 -8.64 -6.54 -6.80
CA ALA A 119 -8.13 -5.82 -5.63
C ALA A 119 -6.60 -5.63 -5.72
N VAL A 120 -5.85 -6.67 -6.12
CA VAL A 120 -4.39 -6.57 -6.33
C VAL A 120 -4.06 -5.57 -7.43
N ARG A 121 -4.79 -5.57 -8.55
CA ARG A 121 -4.59 -4.58 -9.63
C ARG A 121 -4.89 -3.15 -9.19
N ALA A 122 -5.98 -2.96 -8.46
CA ALA A 122 -6.39 -1.64 -7.98
C ALA A 122 -5.38 -1.08 -6.97
N THR A 123 -4.97 -1.88 -5.99
CA THR A 123 -3.99 -1.47 -4.97
C THR A 123 -2.59 -1.28 -5.56
N HIS A 124 -2.18 -2.09 -6.53
CA HIS A 124 -0.94 -1.87 -7.29
C HIS A 124 -0.92 -0.50 -7.97
N ALA A 125 -2.01 -0.08 -8.61
CA ALA A 125 -2.07 1.22 -9.28
C ALA A 125 -1.87 2.39 -8.29
N VAL A 126 -2.36 2.26 -7.05
CA VAL A 126 -2.10 3.26 -5.99
C VAL A 126 -0.63 3.26 -5.59
N VAL A 127 0.00 2.09 -5.45
CA VAL A 127 1.44 2.00 -5.16
C VAL A 127 2.30 2.61 -6.28
N GLU A 128 1.90 2.45 -7.53
CA GLU A 128 2.57 3.03 -8.68
C GLU A 128 2.48 4.56 -8.71
N LEU A 129 1.34 5.13 -8.29
CA LEU A 129 1.13 6.58 -8.22
C LEU A 129 1.86 7.23 -7.03
N GLU A 130 1.88 6.57 -5.87
CA GLU A 130 2.33 7.16 -4.61
C GLU A 130 3.75 6.72 -4.21
N GLY A 131 4.21 5.58 -4.72
CA GLY A 131 5.50 4.99 -4.37
C GLY A 131 6.67 5.50 -5.22
N PRO A 132 7.91 5.40 -4.72
CA PRO A 132 9.07 5.59 -5.58
C PRO A 132 9.15 4.47 -6.62
N GLU A 133 9.82 4.75 -7.73
CA GLU A 133 9.98 3.83 -8.86
C GLU A 133 10.50 2.44 -8.44
N SER A 134 11.47 2.38 -7.53
CA SER A 134 12.03 1.12 -7.03
C SER A 134 10.98 0.23 -6.35
N LEU A 135 10.03 0.84 -5.62
CA LEU A 135 8.97 0.11 -4.93
C LEU A 135 7.83 -0.25 -5.88
N ALA A 136 7.53 0.62 -6.86
CA ALA A 136 6.57 0.33 -7.93
C ALA A 136 7.01 -0.89 -8.75
N LEU A 137 8.30 -1.03 -9.08
CA LEU A 137 8.85 -2.20 -9.77
C LEU A 137 8.68 -3.50 -8.96
N LEU A 138 8.91 -3.46 -7.65
CA LEU A 138 8.68 -4.61 -6.77
C LEU A 138 7.19 -4.95 -6.68
N ALA A 139 6.31 -3.95 -6.58
CA ALA A 139 4.87 -4.16 -6.59
C ALA A 139 4.41 -4.80 -7.91
N HIS A 140 4.94 -4.32 -9.05
CA HIS A 140 4.68 -4.90 -10.36
C HIS A 140 5.09 -6.38 -10.42
N THR A 141 6.29 -6.69 -9.92
CA THR A 141 6.79 -8.06 -9.86
C THR A 141 5.88 -8.94 -9.01
N ALA A 142 5.52 -8.50 -7.80
CA ALA A 142 4.62 -9.24 -6.92
C ALA A 142 3.23 -9.45 -7.55
N ARG A 143 2.69 -8.44 -8.22
CA ARG A 143 1.43 -8.54 -8.98
C ARG A 143 1.53 -9.60 -10.07
N GLU A 144 2.54 -9.55 -10.93
CA GLU A 144 2.71 -10.53 -12.03
C GLU A 144 2.89 -11.96 -11.51
N ARG A 145 3.65 -12.15 -10.41
CA ARG A 145 3.77 -13.47 -9.76
C ARG A 145 2.44 -13.93 -9.18
N GLY A 146 1.67 -13.04 -8.57
CA GLY A 146 0.32 -13.32 -8.07
C GLY A 146 -0.62 -13.78 -9.19
N LEU A 147 -0.68 -13.04 -10.30
CA LEU A 147 -1.50 -13.40 -11.46
C LEU A 147 -1.09 -14.75 -12.05
N THR A 148 0.21 -15.01 -12.16
CA THR A 148 0.73 -16.30 -12.61
C THR A 148 0.25 -17.43 -11.68
N ALA A 149 0.33 -17.25 -10.36
CA ALA A 149 -0.15 -18.22 -9.39
C ALA A 149 -1.67 -18.46 -9.53
N CYS A 150 -2.47 -17.42 -9.78
CA CYS A 150 -3.90 -17.55 -10.09
C CYS A 150 -4.16 -18.40 -11.31
N ASP A 151 -3.41 -18.20 -12.40
CA ASP A 151 -3.59 -18.97 -13.62
C ASP A 151 -3.28 -20.46 -13.41
N HIS A 152 -2.22 -20.78 -12.65
CA HIS A 152 -1.94 -22.17 -12.27
C HIS A 152 -3.03 -22.75 -11.36
N ALA A 153 -3.49 -22.00 -10.36
CA ALA A 153 -4.56 -22.43 -9.46
C ALA A 153 -5.85 -22.74 -10.22
N ARG A 154 -6.25 -21.87 -11.18
CA ARG A 154 -7.41 -22.07 -12.06
C ARG A 154 -7.32 -23.32 -12.91
N ARG A 155 -6.14 -23.61 -13.47
CA ARG A 155 -5.92 -24.85 -14.23
C ARG A 155 -6.04 -26.10 -13.36
N LEU A 156 -5.61 -26.00 -12.10
CA LEU A 156 -5.61 -27.12 -11.16
C LEU A 156 -6.96 -27.33 -10.47
N ALA A 157 -7.74 -26.27 -10.28
CA ALA A 157 -8.96 -26.25 -9.47
C ALA A 157 -9.99 -27.34 -9.81
N PRO A 158 -10.39 -27.55 -11.08
CA PRO A 158 -11.38 -28.58 -11.39
C PRO A 158 -10.90 -29.98 -11.02
N ARG A 159 -9.60 -30.28 -11.21
CA ARG A 159 -9.03 -31.57 -10.85
C ARG A 159 -8.94 -31.73 -9.34
N ALA A 160 -8.43 -30.72 -8.63
CA ALA A 160 -8.27 -30.75 -7.18
C ALA A 160 -9.63 -30.86 -6.47
N GLY A 161 -10.62 -30.10 -6.92
CA GLY A 161 -12.00 -30.18 -6.45
C GLY A 161 -12.62 -31.56 -6.68
N ALA A 162 -12.43 -32.14 -7.87
CA ALA A 162 -12.94 -33.49 -8.17
C ALA A 162 -12.34 -34.56 -7.26
N LEU A 163 -11.03 -34.51 -7.01
CA LEU A 163 -10.34 -35.44 -6.11
C LEU A 163 -10.80 -35.28 -4.66
N ARG A 164 -11.03 -34.04 -4.20
CA ARG A 164 -11.58 -33.76 -2.86
C ARG A 164 -12.98 -34.35 -2.69
N VAL A 165 -13.87 -34.14 -3.67
CA VAL A 165 -15.25 -34.66 -3.65
C VAL A 165 -15.25 -36.19 -3.64
N LEU A 166 -14.44 -36.82 -4.50
CA LEU A 166 -14.30 -38.28 -4.53
C LEU A 166 -13.74 -38.82 -3.21
N GLY A 167 -12.70 -38.20 -2.65
CA GLY A 167 -12.11 -38.60 -1.36
C GLY A 167 -13.12 -38.52 -0.20
N ALA A 168 -13.84 -37.41 -0.10
CA ALA A 168 -14.89 -37.25 0.92
C ALA A 168 -16.00 -38.32 0.79
N ALA A 169 -16.39 -38.65 -0.44
CA ALA A 169 -17.38 -39.69 -0.70
C ALA A 169 -16.88 -41.11 -0.41
N THR A 170 -15.57 -41.36 -0.52
CA THR A 170 -14.97 -42.66 -0.18
C THR A 170 -14.76 -42.87 1.31
N ASP A 171 -14.49 -41.80 2.06
CA ASP A 171 -14.13 -41.88 3.49
C ASP A 171 -15.36 -42.02 4.42
N GLY A 172 -16.56 -41.65 3.96
CA GLY A 172 -17.77 -41.58 4.79
C GLY A 172 -18.51 -42.91 5.04
N GLY A 173 -18.05 -44.06 4.53
CA GLY A 173 -18.81 -45.33 4.56
C GLY A 173 -18.14 -46.46 5.34
N PRO A 174 -18.83 -47.18 6.24
CA PRO A 174 -18.30 -48.39 6.86
C PRO A 174 -17.96 -49.43 5.78
N ALA A 175 -16.80 -50.08 5.90
CA ALA A 175 -16.28 -51.01 4.90
C ALA A 175 -17.11 -52.31 4.74
N GLY A 176 -18.09 -52.56 5.62
CA GLY A 176 -18.89 -53.78 5.63
C GLY A 176 -20.30 -53.58 5.09
N GLY A 177 -20.62 -54.25 3.98
CA GLY A 177 -22.01 -54.51 3.56
C GLY A 177 -22.73 -53.39 2.78
N ALA A 178 -22.03 -52.35 2.34
CA ALA A 178 -22.67 -51.29 1.56
C ALA A 178 -23.22 -51.85 0.24
N GLU A 179 -24.50 -51.59 -0.02
CA GLU A 179 -25.17 -51.90 -1.28
C GLU A 179 -24.33 -51.40 -2.47
N GLU A 180 -24.27 -52.18 -3.55
CA GLU A 180 -23.47 -51.86 -4.75
C GLU A 180 -23.86 -50.51 -5.39
N SER A 181 -25.09 -50.06 -5.16
CA SER A 181 -25.66 -48.78 -5.60
C SER A 181 -25.40 -47.62 -4.63
N SER A 182 -24.76 -47.85 -3.48
CA SER A 182 -24.50 -46.79 -2.51
C SER A 182 -23.55 -45.73 -3.10
N PRO A 183 -23.72 -44.43 -2.77
CA PRO A 183 -22.84 -43.36 -3.27
C PRO A 183 -21.36 -43.62 -3.00
N ALA A 184 -21.02 -44.20 -1.85
CA ALA A 184 -19.64 -44.57 -1.50
C ALA A 184 -19.12 -45.76 -2.34
N ALA A 185 -19.96 -46.72 -2.72
CA ALA A 185 -19.56 -47.79 -3.64
C ALA A 185 -19.31 -47.25 -5.06
N LEU A 186 -20.17 -46.35 -5.54
CA LEU A 186 -20.01 -45.68 -6.83
C LEU A 186 -18.77 -44.78 -6.86
N ALA A 187 -18.49 -44.01 -5.80
CA ALA A 187 -17.26 -43.21 -5.69
C ALA A 187 -15.99 -44.08 -5.70
N ARG A 188 -16.01 -45.23 -4.99
CA ARG A 188 -14.91 -46.21 -5.03
C ARG A 188 -14.75 -46.87 -6.40
N ALA A 189 -15.86 -47.14 -7.11
CA ALA A 189 -15.83 -47.65 -8.48
C ALA A 189 -15.19 -46.61 -9.43
N ALA A 190 -15.59 -45.34 -9.33
CA ALA A 190 -15.00 -44.24 -10.08
C ALA A 190 -13.49 -44.08 -9.80
N HIS A 191 -13.08 -44.11 -8.51
CA HIS A 191 -11.66 -44.03 -8.14
C HIS A 191 -10.82 -45.19 -8.73
N ARG A 192 -11.34 -46.42 -8.70
CA ARG A 192 -10.70 -47.59 -9.32
C ARG A 192 -10.61 -47.45 -10.84
N ALA A 193 -11.66 -46.95 -11.49
CA ALA A 193 -11.67 -46.75 -12.94
C ALA A 193 -10.66 -45.67 -13.37
N LEU A 194 -10.55 -44.57 -12.61
CA LEU A 194 -9.51 -43.56 -12.81
C LEU A 194 -8.11 -44.15 -12.65
N THR A 195 -7.89 -44.98 -11.64
CA THR A 195 -6.59 -45.65 -11.44
C THR A 195 -6.20 -46.50 -12.65
N ARG A 196 -7.13 -47.31 -13.16
CA ARG A 196 -6.92 -48.12 -14.37
C ARG A 196 -6.68 -47.27 -15.62
N LEU A 197 -7.35 -46.12 -15.76
CA LEU A 197 -7.09 -45.19 -16.84
C LEU A 197 -5.66 -44.64 -16.77
N ARG A 198 -5.16 -44.30 -15.57
CA ARG A 198 -3.78 -43.83 -15.38
C ARG A 198 -2.76 -44.91 -15.72
N GLU A 199 -3.03 -46.17 -15.34
CA GLU A 199 -2.20 -47.32 -15.73
C GLU A 199 -2.19 -47.51 -17.25
N ALA A 200 -3.36 -47.43 -17.89
CA ALA A 200 -3.46 -47.52 -19.35
C ALA A 200 -2.70 -46.40 -20.06
N ALA A 201 -2.75 -45.17 -19.55
CA ALA A 201 -1.97 -44.03 -20.06
C ALA A 201 -0.46 -44.33 -20.00
N PHE A 202 0.03 -44.77 -18.84
CA PHE A 202 1.43 -45.14 -18.65
C PHE A 202 1.87 -46.28 -19.57
N HIS A 203 1.01 -47.28 -19.77
CA HIS A 203 1.31 -48.37 -20.70
C HIS A 203 1.29 -47.92 -22.16
N LEU A 204 0.43 -46.96 -22.54
CA LEU A 204 0.37 -46.39 -23.88
C LEU A 204 1.67 -45.62 -24.19
N ASP A 205 2.11 -44.75 -23.27
CA ASP A 205 3.36 -44.00 -23.38
C ASP A 205 4.58 -44.92 -23.50
N ALA A 206 4.54 -46.07 -22.82
CA ALA A 206 5.57 -47.11 -22.89
C ALA A 206 5.44 -48.05 -24.11
N GLY A 207 4.46 -47.85 -24.99
CA GLY A 207 4.21 -48.71 -26.16
C GLY A 207 3.76 -50.14 -25.82
N ARG A 208 3.22 -50.38 -24.62
CA ARG A 208 2.78 -51.70 -24.11
C ARG A 208 1.31 -52.00 -24.37
N VAL A 209 0.49 -50.98 -24.60
CA VAL A 209 -0.91 -51.11 -25.02
C VAL A 209 -1.16 -50.23 -26.23
N ASP A 210 -2.16 -50.59 -27.02
CA ASP A 210 -2.59 -49.79 -28.17
C ASP A 210 -3.58 -48.68 -27.76
N GLN A 211 -3.88 -47.80 -28.71
CA GLN A 211 -4.82 -46.70 -28.52
C GLN A 211 -6.23 -47.21 -28.15
N ALA A 212 -6.66 -48.34 -28.71
CA ALA A 212 -7.99 -48.91 -28.46
C ALA A 212 -8.15 -49.36 -27.01
N ALA A 213 -7.13 -49.98 -26.42
CA ALA A 213 -7.13 -50.37 -25.01
C ALA A 213 -7.17 -49.15 -24.07
N PHE A 214 -6.44 -48.08 -24.41
CA PHE A 214 -6.51 -46.81 -23.69
C PHE A 214 -7.90 -46.16 -23.79
N ASP A 215 -8.47 -46.08 -24.99
CA ASP A 215 -9.80 -45.49 -25.21
C ASP A 215 -10.89 -46.29 -24.46
N ALA A 216 -10.79 -47.63 -24.43
CA ALA A 216 -11.68 -48.47 -23.65
C ALA A 216 -11.55 -48.23 -22.14
N ALA A 217 -10.33 -48.01 -21.63
CA ALA A 217 -10.13 -47.63 -20.23
C ALA A 217 -10.72 -46.24 -19.92
N ARG A 218 -10.56 -45.29 -20.86
CA ARG A 218 -11.11 -43.94 -20.76
C ARG A 218 -12.64 -43.94 -20.75
N GLN A 219 -13.28 -44.72 -21.62
CA GLN A 219 -14.74 -44.86 -21.64
C GLN A 219 -15.26 -45.45 -20.32
N ARG A 220 -14.64 -46.53 -19.81
CA ARG A 220 -15.02 -47.11 -18.51
C ARG A 220 -14.88 -46.12 -17.35
N ALA A 221 -13.84 -45.29 -17.37
CA ALA A 221 -13.67 -44.23 -16.39
C ALA A 221 -14.77 -43.17 -16.52
N ALA A 222 -15.11 -42.75 -17.74
CA ALA A 222 -16.22 -41.82 -17.99
C ALA A 222 -17.54 -42.38 -17.47
N ASP A 223 -17.91 -43.61 -17.84
CA ASP A 223 -19.14 -44.27 -17.41
C ASP A 223 -19.23 -44.36 -15.87
N SER A 224 -18.10 -44.66 -15.21
CA SER A 224 -18.04 -44.74 -13.75
C SER A 224 -18.20 -43.38 -13.07
N LEU A 225 -17.64 -42.30 -13.64
CA LEU A 225 -17.81 -40.94 -13.13
C LEU A 225 -19.25 -40.44 -13.34
N ASP A 226 -19.87 -40.82 -14.46
CA ASP A 226 -21.26 -40.50 -14.79
C ASP A 226 -22.21 -41.19 -13.81
N ALA A 227 -22.01 -42.51 -13.59
CA ALA A 227 -22.79 -43.29 -12.64
C ALA A 227 -22.66 -42.75 -11.20
N CYS A 228 -21.50 -42.20 -10.84
CA CYS A 228 -21.27 -41.61 -9.53
C CYS A 228 -22.10 -40.32 -9.30
N GLY A 229 -22.39 -39.54 -10.34
CA GLY A 229 -23.24 -38.35 -10.26
C GLY A 229 -22.71 -37.19 -9.39
N LEU A 230 -21.49 -37.28 -8.86
CA LEU A 230 -20.94 -36.30 -7.90
C LEU A 230 -20.22 -35.11 -8.55
N LEU A 231 -19.79 -35.23 -9.80
CA LEU A 231 -18.84 -34.31 -10.42
C LEU A 231 -19.48 -33.40 -11.46
N THR A 232 -19.05 -32.13 -11.50
CA THR A 232 -19.41 -31.21 -12.58
C THR A 232 -18.81 -31.65 -13.92
N PRO A 233 -19.36 -31.20 -15.06
CA PRO A 233 -18.76 -31.47 -16.37
C PRO A 233 -17.31 -30.98 -16.48
N GLY A 234 -16.96 -29.85 -15.85
CA GLY A 234 -15.59 -29.31 -15.83
C GLY A 234 -14.63 -30.21 -15.05
N GLN A 235 -15.03 -30.63 -13.85
CA GLN A 235 -14.30 -31.59 -13.02
C GLN A 235 -14.07 -32.93 -13.72
N ARG A 236 -15.11 -33.48 -14.36
CA ARG A 236 -15.02 -34.73 -15.14
C ARG A 236 -14.05 -34.59 -16.31
N ARG A 237 -14.15 -33.50 -17.07
CA ARG A 237 -13.25 -33.21 -18.19
C ARG A 237 -11.79 -33.09 -17.72
N ALA A 238 -11.54 -32.46 -16.58
CA ALA A 238 -10.20 -32.31 -16.03
C ALA A 238 -9.57 -33.63 -15.55
N LEU A 239 -10.38 -34.57 -15.02
CA LEU A 239 -9.92 -35.91 -14.66
C LEU A 239 -9.64 -36.79 -15.89
N LEU A 240 -10.45 -36.68 -16.94
CA LEU A 240 -10.36 -37.50 -18.15
C LEU A 240 -9.46 -36.92 -19.25
N GLY A 241 -9.11 -35.63 -19.17
CA GLY A 241 -8.36 -34.90 -20.19
C GLY A 241 -6.86 -35.19 -20.15
N ASP A 242 -6.28 -35.20 -18.95
CA ASP A 242 -4.88 -35.55 -18.73
C ASP A 242 -4.77 -36.63 -17.63
N PRO A 243 -4.88 -37.90 -18.01
CA PRO A 243 -4.74 -39.01 -17.08
C PRO A 243 -3.29 -39.31 -16.70
N SER A 244 -2.30 -38.67 -17.34
CA SER A 244 -0.89 -38.97 -17.09
C SER A 244 -0.49 -38.57 -15.65
N TRP A 245 0.36 -39.37 -15.02
CA TRP A 245 0.97 -39.01 -13.74
C TRP A 245 1.89 -37.79 -13.89
N GLU A 246 2.63 -37.73 -15.00
CA GLU A 246 3.56 -36.65 -15.29
C GLU A 246 2.85 -35.30 -15.45
N GLY A 247 1.74 -35.24 -16.19
CA GLY A 247 0.97 -34.00 -16.38
C GLY A 247 0.39 -33.47 -15.08
N ALA A 248 -0.17 -34.37 -14.24
CA ALA A 248 -0.68 -33.99 -12.93
C ALA A 248 0.43 -33.51 -11.96
N LEU A 249 1.57 -34.20 -11.94
CA LEU A 249 2.73 -33.80 -11.13
C LEU A 249 3.32 -32.48 -11.62
N ARG A 250 3.43 -32.29 -12.94
CA ARG A 250 3.90 -31.06 -13.56
C ARG A 250 3.01 -29.88 -13.17
N ALA A 251 1.70 -29.98 -13.36
CA ALA A 251 0.76 -28.92 -13.01
C ALA A 251 0.81 -28.56 -11.51
N GLY A 252 0.94 -29.56 -10.64
CA GLY A 252 1.14 -29.35 -9.20
C GLY A 252 2.47 -28.65 -8.87
N SER A 253 3.57 -29.08 -9.50
CA SER A 253 4.90 -28.48 -9.31
C SER A 253 4.97 -27.03 -9.80
N GLU A 254 4.38 -26.74 -10.97
CA GLU A 254 4.31 -25.38 -11.51
C GLU A 254 3.50 -24.46 -10.60
N HIS A 255 2.39 -24.96 -10.04
CA HIS A 255 1.60 -24.22 -9.08
C HIS A 255 2.38 -23.94 -7.78
N ALA A 256 3.07 -24.94 -7.22
CA ALA A 256 3.90 -24.79 -6.03
C ALA A 256 5.06 -23.80 -6.25
N ASP A 257 5.70 -23.87 -7.41
CA ASP A 257 6.74 -22.92 -7.83
C ASP A 257 6.18 -21.50 -7.95
N ALA A 258 4.98 -21.36 -8.52
CA ALA A 258 4.33 -20.06 -8.65
C ALA A 258 3.99 -19.45 -7.28
N LEU A 259 3.49 -20.24 -6.33
CA LEU A 259 3.28 -19.81 -4.94
C LEU A 259 4.59 -19.37 -4.29
N THR A 260 5.65 -20.17 -4.42
CA THR A 260 6.97 -19.83 -3.87
C THR A 260 7.48 -18.49 -4.40
N ARG A 261 7.33 -18.24 -5.71
CA ARG A 261 7.72 -16.96 -6.34
C ARG A 261 6.85 -15.80 -5.90
N LEU A 262 5.54 -16.01 -5.69
CA LEU A 262 4.62 -15.01 -5.13
C LEU A 262 5.05 -14.62 -3.71
N THR A 263 5.23 -15.60 -2.81
CA THR A 263 5.63 -15.37 -1.43
C THR A 263 6.99 -14.65 -1.34
N ALA A 264 7.95 -15.02 -2.19
CA ALA A 264 9.24 -14.34 -2.29
C ALA A 264 9.08 -12.88 -2.74
N ALA A 265 8.39 -12.62 -3.86
CA ALA A 265 8.19 -11.26 -4.38
C ALA A 265 7.42 -10.37 -3.40
N ARG A 266 6.43 -10.93 -2.69
CA ARG A 266 5.72 -10.24 -1.61
C ARG A 266 6.67 -9.88 -0.47
N THR A 267 7.51 -10.81 -0.03
CA THR A 267 8.49 -10.59 1.05
C THR A 267 9.47 -9.47 0.69
N ASP A 268 9.98 -9.48 -0.54
CA ASP A 268 10.87 -8.43 -1.06
C ASP A 268 10.19 -7.06 -1.05
N PHE A 269 8.93 -6.99 -1.50
CA PHE A 269 8.13 -5.76 -1.45
C PHE A 269 7.96 -5.24 -0.02
N VAL A 270 7.58 -6.11 0.94
CA VAL A 270 7.38 -5.72 2.34
C VAL A 270 8.68 -5.24 2.97
N ALA A 271 9.80 -5.92 2.71
CA ALA A 271 11.10 -5.52 3.22
C ALA A 271 11.51 -4.12 2.71
N ALA A 272 11.36 -3.86 1.41
CA ALA A 272 11.65 -2.56 0.81
C ALA A 272 10.71 -1.47 1.32
N ALA A 273 9.41 -1.76 1.46
CA ALA A 273 8.43 -0.80 1.97
C ALA A 273 8.74 -0.40 3.42
N ARG A 274 9.13 -1.36 4.28
CA ARG A 274 9.54 -1.07 5.67
C ARG A 274 10.79 -0.20 5.71
N ALA A 275 11.84 -0.56 4.97
CA ALA A 275 13.07 0.23 4.93
C ALA A 275 12.82 1.68 4.48
N LEU A 276 11.90 1.88 3.53
CA LEU A 276 11.51 3.22 3.08
C LEU A 276 10.73 4.01 4.14
N LEU A 277 9.83 3.36 4.88
CA LEU A 277 9.06 4.00 5.94
C LEU A 277 9.95 4.35 7.15
N ASP A 278 10.92 3.50 7.48
CA ASP A 278 11.87 3.72 8.57
C ASP A 278 12.83 4.88 8.26
N THR A 279 13.38 4.93 7.04
CA THR A 279 14.25 6.03 6.58
C THR A 279 13.51 7.36 6.51
N ALA A 280 12.21 7.36 6.20
CA ALA A 280 11.38 8.57 6.22
C ALA A 280 11.04 9.04 7.65
N GLY A 281 11.10 8.16 8.65
CA GLY A 281 10.88 8.47 10.06
C GLY A 281 12.10 9.08 10.75
N ALA A 282 13.30 8.73 10.30
CA ALA A 282 14.55 9.35 10.73
C ALA A 282 14.67 10.75 10.11
N ALA A 283 13.94 11.72 10.65
CA ALA A 283 14.23 13.12 10.37
C ALA A 283 15.72 13.37 10.67
N PRO A 284 16.49 14.00 9.77
CA PRO A 284 17.85 14.39 10.08
C PRO A 284 17.78 15.23 11.36
N ASP A 285 18.54 14.83 12.38
CA ASP A 285 18.67 15.59 13.63
C ASP A 285 18.73 17.07 13.28
N ALA A 286 17.65 17.79 13.61
CA ALA A 286 17.59 19.21 13.33
C ALA A 286 18.88 19.80 13.94
N PRO A 287 19.71 20.51 13.16
CA PRO A 287 20.97 21.03 13.66
C PRO A 287 20.67 21.79 14.95
N ALA A 288 21.31 21.36 16.04
CA ALA A 288 21.04 21.88 17.37
C ALA A 288 20.98 23.40 17.29
N PRO A 289 19.92 24.05 17.83
CA PRO A 289 19.75 25.49 17.69
C PRO A 289 21.04 26.19 18.13
N PRO A 290 21.53 27.19 17.36
CA PRO A 290 22.77 27.86 17.69
C PRO A 290 22.69 28.34 19.13
N ARG A 291 23.59 27.82 19.99
CA ARG A 291 23.66 28.21 21.39
C ARG A 291 24.01 29.69 21.42
N HIS A 292 23.02 30.55 21.64
CA HIS A 292 23.28 31.96 21.83
C HIS A 292 24.21 32.13 23.04
N PRO A 293 25.33 32.85 22.90
CA PRO A 293 26.19 33.14 24.03
C PRO A 293 25.36 33.87 25.09
N ARG A 294 25.30 33.33 26.31
CA ARG A 294 24.73 34.02 27.46
C ARG A 294 25.46 35.36 27.58
N ARG A 295 24.75 36.47 27.37
CA ARG A 295 25.30 37.80 27.64
C ARG A 295 25.61 37.90 29.14
N PRO A 296 26.80 38.37 29.52
CA PRO A 296 27.16 38.66 30.91
C PRO A 296 26.34 39.83 31.47
#